data_AF-A0A420EI93-F1
#
_entry.id   AF-A0A420EI93-F1
#
_cell.length_a   1.000
_cell.length_b   1.000
_cell.length_c   1.000
_cell.angle_alpha   90.00
_cell.angle_beta   90.00
_cell.angle_gamma   90.00
#
_symmetry.space_group_name_H-M   'P 1'
#
loop_
_entity.id
_entity.type
_entity.pdbx_description
1 polymer ?
#
loop_
_entity_poly.entity_id
_entity_poly.type
_entity_poly.pdbx_seq_one_letter_code
_entity_poly.pdbx_strand_id
1 'polypeptide(L)'
;MKLLYVGDESIFLAINRFLQEKDIVSEKLDNCLDLERYVTLNYDIVVLHCRFYRQFIENGYSSIVNKVIVIGPYTDSYAKQRFSCGEKYNYISFSDLESQFIESITPHEFKTVA
;
A
#
# COMPACT_ATOMS: atom_id res chain seq x y z
N MET A 1 13.71 -0.56 -0.90
CA MET A 1 12.30 -0.82 -0.47
C MET A 1 11.63 -1.82 -1.39
N LYS A 2 10.95 -2.81 -0.82
CA LYS A 2 10.14 -3.82 -1.52
C LYS A 2 8.66 -3.54 -1.35
N LEU A 3 7.98 -3.33 -2.48
CA LEU A 3 6.55 -3.06 -2.58
C LEU A 3 5.82 -4.27 -3.16
N LEU A 4 4.72 -4.67 -2.54
CA LEU A 4 3.77 -5.60 -3.12
C LEU A 4 2.45 -4.87 -3.37
N TYR A 5 1.98 -4.91 -4.61
CA TYR A 5 0.65 -4.45 -4.95
C TYR A 5 -0.31 -5.64 -5.09
N VAL A 6 -1.49 -5.53 -4.49
CA VAL A 6 -2.52 -6.56 -4.53
C VAL A 6 -3.82 -5.93 -5.01
N GLY A 7 -4.15 -6.15 -6.28
CA GLY A 7 -5.22 -5.40 -6.91
C GLY A 7 -5.27 -5.51 -8.42
N ASP A 8 -6.01 -4.58 -9.04
CA ASP A 8 -6.18 -4.52 -10.49
C ASP A 8 -4.94 -3.97 -11.21
N GLU A 9 -4.64 -4.55 -12.37
CA GLU A 9 -3.45 -4.20 -13.16
C GLU A 9 -3.41 -2.72 -13.59
N SER A 10 -4.56 -2.11 -13.88
CA SER A 10 -4.61 -0.70 -14.29
C SER A 10 -4.08 0.24 -13.21
N ILE A 11 -4.40 -0.03 -11.94
CA ILE A 11 -3.94 0.76 -10.80
C ILE A 11 -2.47 0.46 -10.50
N PHE A 12 -2.05 -0.79 -10.66
CA PHE A 12 -0.63 -1.16 -10.58
C PHE A 12 0.23 -0.34 -11.54
N LEU A 13 -0.20 -0.23 -12.80
CA LEU A 13 0.52 0.56 -13.81
C LEU A 13 0.56 2.04 -13.45
N ALA A 14 -0.52 2.59 -12.89
CA ALA A 14 -0.55 3.96 -12.39
C ALA A 14 0.45 4.18 -11.24
N ILE A 15 0.47 3.26 -10.26
CA ILE A 15 1.44 3.28 -9.15
C ILE A 15 2.87 3.22 -9.67
N ASN A 16 3.18 2.29 -10.58
CA ASN A 16 4.51 2.16 -11.16
C ASN A 16 4.93 3.45 -11.89
N ARG A 17 4.01 4.06 -12.63
CA ARG A 17 4.25 5.34 -13.29
C ARG A 17 4.54 6.47 -12.28
N PHE A 18 3.79 6.56 -11.19
CA PHE A 18 4.04 7.57 -10.15
C PHE A 18 5.42 7.42 -9.51
N LEU A 19 5.86 6.17 -9.27
CA LEU A 19 7.20 5.89 -8.77
C LEU A 19 8.28 6.38 -9.74
N GLN A 20 8.11 6.08 -11.04
CA GLN A 20 9.03 6.51 -12.09
C GLN A 20 9.08 8.04 -12.25
N GLU A 21 7.92 8.71 -12.25
CA GLU A 21 7.84 10.17 -12.37
C GLU A 21 8.50 10.91 -11.20
N LYS A 22 8.64 10.26 -10.04
CA LYS A 22 9.30 10.80 -8.84
C LYS A 22 10.71 10.27 -8.62
N ASP A 23 11.26 9.52 -9.58
CA ASP A 23 12.59 8.89 -9.50
C ASP A 23 12.76 7.98 -8.26
N ILE A 24 11.67 7.33 -7.84
CA ILE A 24 11.67 6.40 -6.71
C ILE A 24 11.90 4.99 -7.23
N VAL A 25 13.09 4.46 -6.96
CA VAL A 25 13.47 3.10 -7.35
C VAL A 25 12.99 2.11 -6.28
N SER A 26 12.01 1.27 -6.61
CA SER A 26 11.67 0.10 -5.80
C SER A 26 12.61 -1.07 -6.14
N GLU A 27 13.14 -1.75 -5.11
CA GLU A 27 13.93 -2.98 -5.32
C GLU A 27 13.08 -4.12 -5.91
N LYS A 28 11.78 -4.13 -5.57
CA LYS A 28 10.81 -5.07 -6.10
C LYS A 28 9.42 -4.43 -6.08
N LEU A 29 8.71 -4.54 -7.19
CA LEU A 29 7.31 -4.15 -7.32
C LEU A 29 6.56 -5.29 -8.03
N ASP A 30 5.81 -6.07 -7.26
CA ASP A 30 5.00 -7.18 -7.80
C ASP A 30 3.51 -6.82 -7.78
N ASN A 31 2.77 -7.33 -8.77
CA ASN A 31 1.31 -7.39 -8.74
C ASN A 31 0.88 -8.82 -8.41
N CYS A 32 -0.07 -8.99 -7.49
CA CYS A 32 -0.74 -10.26 -7.32
C CYS A 32 -2.24 -10.14 -7.06
N LEU A 33 -2.98 -11.19 -7.43
CA LEU A 33 -4.37 -11.42 -7.00
C LEU A 33 -4.47 -12.52 -5.91
N ASP A 34 -3.40 -13.30 -5.72
CA ASP A 34 -3.32 -14.43 -4.81
C ASP A 34 -2.19 -14.24 -3.77
N LEU A 35 -2.58 -13.79 -2.59
CA LEU A 35 -1.68 -13.43 -1.50
C LEU A 35 -0.86 -14.60 -0.93
N GLU A 36 -1.30 -15.85 -1.09
CA GLU A 36 -0.65 -17.03 -0.48
C GLU A 36 0.79 -17.22 -0.97
N ARG A 37 1.07 -16.88 -2.23
CA ARG A 37 2.38 -17.05 -2.86
C ARG A 37 3.43 -16.03 -2.39
N TYR A 38 3.02 -14.94 -1.75
CA TYR A 38 3.87 -13.76 -1.54
C TYR A 38 4.15 -13.47 -0.06
N VAL A 39 3.52 -14.21 0.85
CA VAL A 39 3.75 -14.17 2.31
C VAL A 39 5.21 -14.40 2.71
N THR A 40 5.96 -15.17 1.94
CA THR A 40 7.33 -15.59 2.31
C THR A 40 8.41 -14.61 1.86
N LEU A 41 8.05 -13.56 1.11
CA LEU A 41 9.02 -12.74 0.37
C LEU A 41 9.44 -11.44 1.07
N ASN A 42 9.04 -11.22 2.33
CA ASN A 42 9.41 -10.07 3.18
C ASN A 42 9.30 -8.73 2.43
N TYR A 43 8.08 -8.23 2.28
CA TYR A 43 7.80 -6.90 1.72
C TYR A 43 7.76 -5.84 2.83
N ASP A 44 8.35 -4.68 2.56
CA ASP A 44 8.33 -3.54 3.49
C ASP A 44 6.94 -2.91 3.55
N ILE A 45 6.32 -2.77 2.37
CA ILE A 45 5.03 -2.11 2.19
C ILE A 45 4.14 -2.97 1.29
N VAL A 46 2.90 -3.19 1.73
CA VAL A 46 1.85 -3.78 0.89
C VAL A 46 0.84 -2.70 0.53
N VAL A 47 0.62 -2.51 -0.77
CA VAL A 47 -0.44 -1.67 -1.32
C VAL A 47 -1.60 -2.58 -1.72
N LEU A 48 -2.75 -2.40 -1.10
CA LEU A 48 -3.87 -3.33 -1.14
C LEU A 48 -5.12 -2.65 -1.65
N HIS A 49 -5.71 -3.17 -2.72
CA HIS A 49 -7.05 -2.75 -3.09
C HIS A 49 -8.04 -3.18 -1.99
N CYS A 50 -8.89 -2.26 -1.54
CA CYS A 50 -9.85 -2.45 -0.43
C CYS A 50 -10.72 -3.71 -0.54
N ARG A 51 -10.99 -4.22 -1.76
CA ARG A 51 -11.77 -5.45 -1.96
C ARG A 51 -11.08 -6.69 -1.38
N PHE A 52 -9.74 -6.68 -1.30
CA PHE A 52 -8.93 -7.76 -0.73
C PHE A 52 -8.61 -7.56 0.75
N TYR A 53 -9.05 -6.45 1.35
CA TYR A 53 -8.76 -6.11 2.74
C TYR A 53 -9.17 -7.22 3.72
N ARG A 54 -10.41 -7.70 3.59
CA ARG A 54 -10.94 -8.72 4.49
C ARG A 54 -10.10 -10.00 4.47
N GLN A 55 -9.81 -10.51 3.26
CA GLN A 55 -8.97 -11.69 3.07
C GLN A 55 -7.55 -11.47 3.62
N PHE A 56 -6.98 -10.29 3.44
CA PHE A 56 -5.65 -9.94 3.94
C PHE A 56 -5.58 -9.99 5.48
N ILE A 57 -6.62 -9.51 6.17
CA ILE A 57 -6.70 -9.53 7.62
C ILE A 57 -6.96 -10.94 8.15
N GLU A 58 -7.96 -11.65 7.59
CA GLU A 58 -8.37 -12.98 8.06
C GLU A 58 -7.23 -14.02 7.96
N ASN A 59 -6.34 -13.88 6.97
CA ASN A 59 -5.18 -14.76 6.83
C ASN A 59 -3.94 -14.31 7.64
N GLY A 60 -4.04 -13.23 8.41
CA GLY A 60 -2.95 -12.77 9.30
C GLY A 60 -1.74 -12.18 8.59
N TYR A 61 -1.82 -11.89 7.28
CA TYR A 61 -0.72 -11.35 6.48
C TYR A 61 -0.24 -9.98 6.94
N SER A 62 -1.06 -9.26 7.70
CA SER A 62 -0.66 -8.02 8.32
C SER A 62 0.56 -8.18 9.24
N SER A 63 0.71 -9.33 9.91
CA SER A 63 1.72 -9.54 10.96
C SER A 63 3.16 -9.52 10.44
N ILE A 64 3.33 -9.72 9.13
CA ILE A 64 4.64 -9.85 8.47
C ILE A 64 5.03 -8.62 7.64
N VAL A 65 4.23 -7.54 7.69
CA VAL A 65 4.44 -6.32 6.90
C VAL A 65 4.53 -5.11 7.82
N ASN A 66 5.50 -4.24 7.54
CA ASN A 66 5.72 -3.02 8.34
C ASN A 66 4.66 -1.95 8.08
N LYS A 67 4.18 -1.82 6.83
CA LYS A 67 3.16 -0.83 6.45
C LYS A 67 2.17 -1.38 5.43
N VAL A 68 0.90 -1.05 5.61
CA VAL A 68 -0.17 -1.43 4.68
C VAL A 68 -0.88 -0.17 4.19
N ILE A 69 -0.90 0.02 2.88
CA ILE A 69 -1.62 1.13 2.23
C ILE A 69 -2.84 0.53 1.54
N VAL A 70 -4.02 0.81 2.08
CA VAL A 70 -5.28 0.39 1.48
C VAL A 70 -5.76 1.46 0.51
N ILE A 71 -6.10 1.06 -0.71
CA ILE A 71 -6.63 1.96 -1.74
C ILE A 71 -8.05 1.57 -2.13
N GLY A 72 -8.92 2.56 -2.34
CA GLY A 72 -10.31 2.28 -2.69
C GLY A 72 -11.12 3.52 -3.06
N PRO A 73 -12.42 3.34 -3.39
CA PRO A 73 -13.27 4.42 -3.87
C PRO A 73 -13.81 5.32 -2.75
N TYR A 74 -13.71 4.91 -1.48
CA TYR A 74 -14.32 5.62 -0.36
C TYR A 74 -13.60 6.94 -0.06
N THR A 75 -14.34 8.03 -0.03
CA THR A 75 -13.84 9.37 0.27
C THR A 75 -14.25 9.84 1.66
N ASP A 76 -15.36 9.33 2.20
CA ASP A 76 -15.86 9.69 3.52
C ASP A 76 -15.06 9.04 4.66
N SER A 77 -14.81 9.81 5.72
CA SER A 77 -13.98 9.40 6.85
C SER A 77 -14.50 8.14 7.55
N TYR A 78 -15.83 7.93 7.59
CA TYR A 78 -16.44 6.80 8.26
C TYR A 78 -16.15 5.48 7.54
N ALA A 79 -16.30 5.44 6.21
CA ALA A 79 -15.94 4.28 5.41
C ALA A 79 -14.43 4.02 5.44
N LYS A 80 -13.60 5.07 5.38
CA LYS A 80 -12.13 4.96 5.46
C LYS A 80 -11.67 4.27 6.76
N GLN A 81 -12.28 4.59 7.90
CA GLN A 81 -11.94 4.00 9.20
C GLN A 81 -12.09 2.47 9.26
N ARG A 82 -12.93 1.87 8.40
CA ARG A 82 -13.09 0.40 8.32
C ARG A 82 -11.83 -0.33 7.86
N PHE A 83 -10.89 0.40 7.27
CA PHE A 83 -9.62 -0.10 6.74
C PHE A 83 -8.42 0.22 7.62
N SER A 84 -8.65 0.78 8.81
CA SER A 84 -7.63 1.22 9.75
C SER A 84 -7.52 0.25 10.94
N CYS A 85 -6.97 -0.94 10.74
CA CYS A 85 -6.73 -1.92 11.82
C CYS A 85 -5.40 -1.66 12.58
N GLY A 86 -5.10 -0.40 12.88
CA GLY A 86 -3.92 0.01 13.65
C GLY A 86 -3.01 1.00 12.92
N GLU A 87 -1.94 1.44 13.60
CA GLU A 87 -1.07 2.55 13.15
C GLU A 87 -0.30 2.27 11.86
N LYS A 88 -0.10 0.99 11.51
CA LYS A 88 0.58 0.61 10.26
C LYS A 88 -0.31 0.71 9.01
N TYR A 89 -1.61 0.96 9.18
CA TYR A 89 -2.56 1.06 8.07
C TYR A 89 -2.78 2.52 7.69
N ASN A 90 -2.58 2.82 6.41
CA ASN A 90 -3.06 4.07 5.82
C ASN A 90 -4.11 3.76 4.76
N TYR A 91 -5.16 4.56 4.67
CA TYR A 91 -6.14 4.47 3.60
C TYR A 91 -6.02 5.67 2.68
N ILE A 92 -5.92 5.43 1.37
CA ILE A 92 -5.89 6.45 0.32
C ILE A 92 -7.07 6.23 -0.62
N SER A 93 -7.85 7.29 -0.87
CA SER A 93 -8.93 7.19 -1.86
C SER A 93 -8.33 7.21 -3.27
N PHE A 94 -9.02 6.64 -4.27
CA PHE A 94 -8.56 6.72 -5.66
C PHE A 94 -8.36 8.15 -6.15
N SER A 95 -9.21 9.09 -5.71
CA SER A 95 -9.06 10.51 -6.04
C SER A 95 -7.85 11.17 -5.39
N ASP A 96 -7.35 10.62 -4.28
CA ASP A 96 -6.20 11.14 -3.54
C ASP A 96 -4.89 10.40 -3.87
N LEU A 97 -4.94 9.39 -4.75
CA LEU A 97 -3.82 8.48 -4.96
C LEU A 97 -2.57 9.22 -5.46
N GLU A 98 -2.72 10.07 -6.47
CA GLU A 98 -1.60 10.83 -7.05
C GLU A 98 -0.95 11.78 -6.04
N SER A 99 -1.75 12.42 -5.18
CA SER A 99 -1.26 13.41 -4.23
C SER A 99 -0.68 12.81 -2.95
N GLN A 100 -1.19 11.67 -2.48
CA GLN A 100 -0.84 11.11 -1.16
C GLN A 100 0.03 9.84 -1.22
N PHE A 101 0.07 9.13 -2.36
CA PHE A 101 0.72 7.82 -2.43
C PHE A 101 2.21 7.88 -2.10
N ILE A 102 2.92 8.85 -2.69
CA ILE A 102 4.37 9.01 -2.52
C ILE A 102 4.73 9.32 -1.06
N GLU A 103 4.02 10.26 -0.45
CA GLU A 103 4.18 10.59 0.97
C GLU A 103 3.89 9.37 1.85
N SER A 104 2.96 8.52 1.43
CA SER A 104 2.58 7.32 2.17
C SER A 104 3.59 6.18 2.07
N ILE A 105 4.42 6.10 1.04
CA ILE A 105 5.43 5.05 0.90
C ILE A 105 6.83 5.50 1.31
N THR A 106 7.07 6.81 1.34
CA THR A 106 8.37 7.34 1.75
C THR A 106 8.48 7.21 3.26
N PRO A 107 9.53 6.58 3.80
CA PRO A 107 9.80 6.66 5.23
C PRO A 107 9.85 8.13 5.62
N HIS A 108 9.16 8.53 6.69
CA HIS A 108 9.55 9.77 7.35
C HIS A 108 10.98 9.54 7.85
N GLU A 109 11.98 9.88 7.04
CA GLU A 109 13.30 10.16 7.56
C GLU A 109 13.06 11.17 8.67
N PHE A 110 13.40 10.78 9.90
CA PHE A 110 13.49 11.69 11.01
C PHE A 110 14.15 12.95 10.47
N LYS A 111 13.49 14.09 10.63
CA LYS A 111 14.15 15.39 10.57
C LYS A 111 15.31 15.32 11.57
N THR A 112 16.46 14.90 11.07
CA THR A 112 17.71 14.90 11.81
C THR A 112 18.25 16.30 11.58
N VAL A 113 17.82 17.17 12.50
CA VAL A 113 18.48 18.33 13.08
C VAL A 113 19.23 19.30 12.15
N ALA A 114 18.91 20.58 12.28
CA ALA A 114 19.92 21.59 12.59
C ALA A 114 19.41 22.44 13.76
#